data_AF-A0A0C9VA79-F1
#
_entry.id   AF-A0A0C9VA79-F1
#
_cell.length_a   1.000
_cell.length_b   1.000
_cell.length_c   1.000
_cell.angle_alpha   90.00
_cell.angle_beta   90.00
_cell.angle_gamma   90.00
#
_symmetry.space_group_name_H-M   'P 1'
#
loop_
_entity.id
_entity.type
_entity.pdbx_description
1 polymer ?
#
loop_
_entity_poly.entity_id
_entity_poly.type
_entity_poly.pdbx_seq_one_letter_code
_entity_poly.pdbx_strand_id
1 'polypeptide(L)'
;MLRGLCFCLLSAFLVTFTLLELPAIIYYAFGLTPFSSSLLQRNPSPPPSHPIPQLIKEAEEKFEGLLLRQSTSLESTVAEYRRRYNRDPPKGFDEWYAFAEANDVRIIDEYDSMVRELEPFWRFSGEEFRRRVEQVGQLPSIDVVRLINGSTVTLNVTKKFHDSEDHARAKGFRVMIEKFQKKLPDMDFPINAKAESR
;
A
#
# COMPACT_ATOMS: atom_id res chain seq x y z
N MET A 1 -64.34 -82.65 31.82
CA MET A 1 -64.29 -81.79 33.02
C MET A 1 -63.05 -80.92 32.86
N LEU A 2 -63.04 -79.60 32.67
CA LEU A 2 -63.97 -78.52 32.94
C LEU A 2 -63.98 -77.54 31.76
N ARG A 3 -65.17 -77.14 31.31
CA ARG A 3 -65.44 -75.84 30.70
C ARG A 3 -65.34 -74.81 31.83
N GLY A 4 -64.55 -73.74 31.72
CA GLY A 4 -64.53 -72.75 32.81
C GLY A 4 -63.53 -71.59 32.77
N LEU A 5 -62.62 -71.51 31.80
CA LEU A 5 -61.63 -70.42 31.73
C LEU A 5 -61.91 -69.36 30.65
N CYS A 6 -63.13 -69.33 30.11
CA CYS A 6 -63.49 -68.52 28.93
C CYS A 6 -64.20 -67.18 29.26
N PHE A 7 -64.31 -66.76 30.53
CA PHE A 7 -65.12 -65.55 30.86
C PHE A 7 -64.40 -64.42 31.61
N CYS A 8 -63.14 -64.59 32.05
CA CYS A 8 -62.41 -63.51 32.75
C CYS A 8 -61.39 -62.75 31.88
N LEU A 9 -61.07 -63.21 30.67
CA LEU A 9 -60.10 -62.52 29.79
C LEU A 9 -60.74 -61.55 28.78
N LEU A 10 -62.06 -61.60 28.60
CA LEU A 10 -62.77 -60.74 27.65
C LEU A 10 -63.22 -59.38 28.24
N SER A 11 -63.28 -59.22 29.56
CA SER A 11 -63.64 -57.93 30.19
C SER A 11 -62.46 -56.98 30.41
N ALA A 12 -61.22 -57.48 30.39
CA ALA A 12 -60.02 -56.64 30.52
C ALA A 12 -59.55 -56.00 29.19
N PHE A 13 -60.04 -56.49 28.05
CA PHE A 13 -59.60 -56.00 26.72
C PHE A 13 -60.45 -54.83 26.18
N LEU A 14 -61.66 -54.61 26.69
CA LEU A 14 -62.55 -53.54 26.22
C LEU A 14 -62.38 -52.20 26.96
N VAL A 15 -61.69 -52.18 28.10
CA VAL A 15 -61.46 -50.94 28.89
C VAL A 15 -60.11 -50.28 28.57
N THR A 16 -59.16 -51.00 27.97
CA THR A 16 -57.86 -50.44 27.53
C THR A 16 -57.88 -49.90 26.10
N PHE A 17 -58.88 -50.25 25.29
CA PHE A 17 -58.98 -49.80 23.90
C PHE A 17 -59.65 -48.41 23.74
N THR A 18 -60.32 -47.89 24.77
CA THR A 18 -61.03 -46.59 24.72
C THR A 18 -60.19 -45.39 25.20
N LEU A 19 -58.94 -45.59 25.63
CA LEU A 19 -58.04 -44.52 26.10
C LEU A 19 -56.80 -44.29 25.21
N LEU A 20 -56.74 -44.90 24.02
CA LEU A 20 -55.60 -44.76 23.09
C LEU A 20 -55.94 -44.07 21.76
N GLU A 21 -57.20 -43.70 21.53
CA GLU A 21 -57.66 -43.04 20.29
C GLU A 21 -58.07 -41.55 20.51
N LEU A 22 -57.98 -41.03 21.74
CA LEU A 22 -58.30 -39.62 22.02
C LEU A 22 -57.28 -38.57 21.56
N PRO A 23 -55.98 -38.84 21.31
CA PRO A 23 -55.07 -37.76 20.87
C PRO A 23 -55.19 -37.43 19.37
N ALA A 24 -55.74 -38.33 18.54
CA ALA A 24 -55.87 -38.09 17.10
C ALA A 24 -57.05 -37.17 16.74
N ILE A 25 -58.14 -37.23 17.51
CA ILE A 25 -59.36 -36.46 17.24
C ILE A 25 -59.17 -34.96 17.53
N ILE A 26 -58.36 -34.61 18.54
CA ILE A 26 -58.07 -33.20 18.89
C ILE A 26 -57.27 -32.51 17.76
N TYR A 27 -56.36 -33.24 17.11
CA TYR A 27 -55.55 -32.72 15.99
C TYR A 27 -56.40 -32.38 14.76
N TYR A 28 -57.39 -33.22 14.42
CA TYR A 28 -58.27 -32.97 13.27
C TYR A 28 -59.39 -31.96 13.56
N ALA A 29 -59.87 -31.86 14.80
CA ALA A 29 -60.97 -30.95 15.18
C ALA A 29 -60.56 -29.47 15.23
N PHE A 30 -59.28 -29.15 15.47
CA PHE A 30 -58.80 -27.77 15.61
C PHE A 30 -58.09 -27.19 14.38
N GLY A 31 -57.98 -27.94 13.27
CA GLY A 31 -57.46 -27.41 12.01
C GLY A 31 -56.04 -26.83 12.07
N LEU A 32 -55.26 -27.19 13.09
CA LEU A 32 -53.89 -26.71 13.26
C LEU A 32 -52.98 -27.51 12.33
N THR A 33 -52.81 -27.03 11.10
CA THR A 33 -51.74 -27.51 10.22
C THR A 33 -50.40 -27.32 10.94
N PRO A 34 -49.50 -28.31 10.96
CA PRO A 34 -48.14 -28.07 11.46
C PRO A 34 -47.56 -26.91 10.65
N PHE A 35 -47.12 -25.87 11.36
CA PHE A 35 -46.50 -24.69 10.77
C PHE A 35 -45.40 -25.15 9.82
N SER A 36 -45.62 -24.99 8.51
CA SER A 36 -44.63 -25.37 7.51
C SER A 36 -43.49 -24.36 7.60
N SER A 37 -42.36 -24.78 8.19
CA SER A 37 -41.12 -24.00 8.27
C SER A 37 -40.48 -23.72 6.91
N SER A 38 -41.09 -24.19 5.81
CA SER A 38 -40.61 -24.06 4.44
C SER A 38 -40.62 -22.63 3.89
N LEU A 39 -41.33 -21.68 4.51
CA LEU A 39 -41.41 -20.29 4.04
C LEU A 39 -40.27 -19.37 4.51
N LEU A 40 -39.32 -19.88 5.32
CA LEU A 40 -38.19 -19.07 5.83
C LEU A 40 -36.81 -19.63 5.49
N GLN A 41 -36.66 -20.47 4.47
CA GLN A 41 -35.34 -20.82 3.96
C GLN A 41 -34.88 -19.84 2.87
N ARG A 42 -34.81 -18.55 3.22
CA ARG A 42 -34.02 -17.59 2.45
C ARG A 42 -32.56 -17.89 2.76
N ASN A 43 -31.88 -18.64 1.90
CA ASN A 43 -30.41 -18.70 1.92
C ASN A 43 -29.89 -17.27 1.71
N PRO A 44 -29.29 -16.62 2.71
CA PRO A 44 -28.71 -15.31 2.49
C PRO A 44 -27.60 -15.46 1.47
N SER A 45 -27.61 -14.63 0.42
CA SER A 45 -26.46 -14.52 -0.48
C SER A 45 -25.22 -14.23 0.37
N PRO A 46 -24.06 -14.85 0.08
CA PRO A 46 -22.82 -14.53 0.78
C PRO A 46 -22.63 -13.01 0.77
N PRO A 47 -22.17 -12.41 1.88
CA PRO A 47 -21.85 -10.99 1.87
C PRO A 47 -20.84 -10.70 0.75
N PRO A 48 -20.94 -9.54 0.09
CA PRO A 48 -19.98 -9.16 -0.96
C PRO A 48 -18.57 -9.27 -0.38
N SER A 49 -17.66 -9.89 -1.13
CA SER A 49 -16.26 -10.01 -0.74
C SER A 49 -15.67 -8.62 -0.50
N HIS A 50 -14.86 -8.47 0.55
CA HIS A 50 -14.18 -7.20 0.83
C HIS A 50 -13.30 -6.80 -0.37
N PRO A 51 -13.19 -5.52 -0.73
CA PRO A 51 -12.38 -5.11 -1.88
C PRO A 51 -10.86 -5.26 -1.67
N ILE A 52 -10.38 -5.25 -0.43
CA ILE A 52 -8.94 -5.31 -0.10
C ILE A 52 -8.21 -6.50 -0.76
N PRO A 53 -8.67 -7.77 -0.63
CA PRO A 53 -8.00 -8.89 -1.29
C PRO A 53 -7.83 -8.72 -2.81
N GLN A 54 -8.82 -8.13 -3.48
CA GLN A 54 -8.72 -7.83 -4.91
C GLN A 54 -7.66 -6.75 -5.17
N LEU A 55 -7.65 -5.67 -4.39
CA LEU A 55 -6.65 -4.60 -4.53
C LEU A 55 -5.23 -5.09 -4.26
N ILE A 56 -5.04 -6.00 -3.30
CA ILE A 56 -3.74 -6.64 -3.03
C ILE A 56 -3.30 -7.43 -4.26
N LYS A 57 -4.17 -8.31 -4.77
CA LYS A 57 -3.88 -9.11 -5.96
C LYS A 57 -3.51 -8.24 -7.17
N GLU A 58 -4.29 -7.19 -7.42
CA GLU A 58 -4.00 -6.25 -8.52
C GLU A 58 -2.67 -5.50 -8.32
N ALA A 59 -2.30 -5.16 -7.09
CA ALA A 59 -1.03 -4.52 -6.79
C ALA A 59 0.16 -5.47 -6.99
N GLU A 60 0.02 -6.73 -6.57
CA GLU A 60 1.02 -7.78 -6.78
C GLU A 60 1.24 -8.03 -8.27
N GLU A 61 0.17 -8.20 -9.06
CA GLU A 61 0.26 -8.39 -10.51
C GLU A 61 0.95 -7.22 -11.21
N LYS A 62 0.64 -5.98 -10.80
CA LYS A 62 1.31 -4.77 -11.32
C LYS A 62 2.78 -4.72 -10.94
N PHE A 63 3.13 -5.11 -9.71
CA PHE A 63 4.51 -5.10 -9.24
C PHE A 63 5.35 -6.17 -9.93
N GLU A 64 4.85 -7.40 -10.07
CA GLU A 64 5.53 -8.46 -10.82
C GLU A 64 5.69 -8.08 -12.29
N GLY A 65 4.64 -7.53 -12.90
CA GLY A 65 4.72 -6.98 -14.26
C GLY A 65 5.76 -5.88 -14.40
N LEU A 66 5.93 -5.03 -13.38
CA LEU A 66 6.95 -3.99 -13.33
C LEU A 66 8.37 -4.57 -13.26
N LEU A 67 8.58 -5.61 -12.46
CA LEU A 67 9.88 -6.28 -12.34
C LEU A 67 10.28 -7.02 -13.62
N LEU A 68 9.35 -7.72 -14.25
CA LEU A 68 9.61 -8.51 -15.47
C LEU A 68 10.03 -7.65 -16.67
N ARG A 69 9.62 -6.38 -16.70
CA ARG A 69 9.90 -5.44 -17.80
C ARG A 69 11.16 -4.58 -17.58
N GLN A 70 11.89 -4.78 -16.48
CA GLN A 70 13.10 -4.02 -16.21
C GLN A 70 14.21 -4.37 -17.19
N SER A 71 14.99 -3.37 -17.56
CA SER A 71 16.16 -3.53 -18.41
C SER A 71 17.22 -4.43 -17.76
N THR A 72 18.04 -5.10 -18.57
CA THR A 72 19.08 -6.03 -18.09
C THR A 72 20.49 -5.66 -18.56
N SER A 73 20.60 -4.63 -19.38
CA SER A 73 21.87 -4.09 -19.88
C SER A 73 21.85 -2.57 -19.86
N LEU A 74 23.03 -1.94 -19.76
CA LEU A 74 23.17 -0.49 -19.82
C LEU A 74 22.54 0.10 -21.09
N GLU A 75 22.74 -0.54 -22.25
CA GLU A 75 22.18 -0.08 -23.52
C GLU A 75 20.65 -0.07 -23.49
N SER A 76 20.03 -1.16 -23.01
CA SER A 76 18.57 -1.23 -22.86
C SER A 76 18.03 -0.18 -21.87
N THR A 77 18.71 0.03 -20.74
CA THR A 77 18.31 1.04 -19.74
C THR A 77 18.37 2.45 -20.31
N VAL A 78 19.41 2.77 -21.08
CA VAL A 78 19.53 4.07 -21.76
C VAL A 78 18.45 4.24 -22.82
N ALA A 79 18.14 3.20 -23.59
CA ALA A 79 17.07 3.23 -24.58
C ALA A 79 15.69 3.42 -23.92
N GLU A 80 15.41 2.71 -22.82
CA GLU A 80 14.18 2.86 -22.03
C GLU A 80 14.07 4.25 -21.40
N TYR A 81 15.16 4.79 -20.84
CA TYR A 81 15.18 6.16 -20.32
C TYR A 81 14.78 7.19 -21.38
N ARG A 82 15.37 7.10 -22.57
CA ARG A 82 15.03 7.97 -23.71
C ARG A 82 13.59 7.80 -24.14
N ARG A 83 13.11 6.55 -24.25
CA ARG A 83 11.73 6.24 -24.64
C ARG A 83 10.71 6.82 -23.66
N ARG A 84 10.99 6.77 -22.36
CA ARG A 84 10.09 7.25 -21.30
C ARG A 84 10.07 8.75 -21.14
N TYR A 85 11.25 9.36 -21.07
CA TYR A 85 11.40 10.75 -20.66
C TYR A 85 11.70 11.69 -21.82
N ASN A 86 11.85 11.17 -23.04
CA ASN A 86 12.21 11.91 -24.25
C ASN A 86 13.48 12.77 -24.07
N ARG A 87 14.45 12.25 -23.32
CA ARG A 87 15.69 12.92 -22.95
C ARG A 87 16.82 11.92 -22.84
N ASP A 88 18.05 12.39 -23.06
CA ASP A 88 19.22 11.60 -22.72
C ASP A 88 19.38 11.46 -21.19
N PRO A 89 19.87 10.29 -20.73
CA PRO A 89 20.24 10.13 -19.33
C PRO A 89 21.29 11.16 -18.89
N PRO A 90 21.32 11.52 -17.59
CA PRO A 90 22.29 12.48 -17.08
C PRO A 90 23.74 11.97 -17.20
N LYS A 91 24.71 12.88 -17.08
CA LYS A 91 26.13 12.50 -17.01
C LYS A 91 26.38 11.57 -15.81
N GLY A 92 27.18 10.53 -16.02
CA GLY A 92 27.48 9.51 -15.00
C GLY A 92 26.40 8.43 -14.84
N PHE A 93 25.49 8.30 -15.80
CA PHE A 93 24.44 7.28 -15.77
C PHE A 93 24.99 5.84 -15.86
N ASP A 94 26.10 5.65 -16.58
CA ASP A 94 26.86 4.40 -16.62
C ASP A 94 27.42 4.01 -15.24
N GLU A 95 28.02 4.97 -14.53
CA GLU A 95 28.49 4.77 -13.16
C GLU A 95 27.33 4.47 -12.19
N TRP A 96 26.19 5.15 -12.37
CA TRP A 96 24.99 4.87 -11.61
C TRP A 96 24.46 3.45 -11.89
N TYR A 97 24.44 3.01 -13.15
CA TYR A 97 23.99 1.67 -13.53
C TYR A 97 24.89 0.60 -12.92
N ALA A 98 26.20 0.75 -13.00
CA ALA A 98 27.16 -0.16 -12.37
C ALA A 98 26.98 -0.21 -10.83
N PHE A 99 26.69 0.94 -10.21
CA PHE A 99 26.35 0.97 -8.78
C PHE A 99 25.05 0.22 -8.48
N ALA A 100 24.01 0.42 -9.30
CA ALA A 100 22.71 -0.23 -9.13
C ALA A 100 22.83 -1.76 -9.24
N GLU A 101 23.58 -2.24 -10.23
CA GLU A 101 23.87 -3.67 -10.42
C GLU A 101 24.64 -4.25 -9.22
N ALA A 102 25.70 -3.56 -8.76
CA ALA A 102 26.50 -4.00 -7.61
C ALA A 102 25.73 -4.02 -6.27
N ASN A 103 24.55 -3.40 -6.20
CA ASN A 103 23.70 -3.33 -5.00
C ASN A 103 22.34 -4.02 -5.20
N ASP A 104 22.19 -4.87 -6.21
CA ASP A 104 20.96 -5.63 -6.49
C ASP A 104 19.69 -4.76 -6.59
N VAL A 105 19.81 -3.55 -7.15
CA VAL A 105 18.66 -2.66 -7.37
C VAL A 105 17.77 -3.27 -8.45
N ARG A 106 16.53 -3.60 -8.09
CA ARG A 106 15.59 -4.28 -8.99
C ARG A 106 14.78 -3.35 -9.87
N ILE A 107 14.65 -2.08 -9.50
CA ILE A 107 13.85 -1.09 -10.22
C ILE A 107 14.80 -0.04 -10.78
N ILE A 108 15.27 -0.26 -12.01
CA ILE A 108 16.31 0.55 -12.64
C ILE A 108 15.75 1.55 -13.65
N ASP A 109 14.56 1.33 -14.20
CA ASP A 109 13.99 2.17 -15.27
C ASP A 109 13.01 3.26 -14.78
N GLU A 110 12.59 3.19 -13.51
CA GLU A 110 11.50 4.01 -12.97
C GLU A 110 11.99 5.30 -12.28
N TYR A 111 11.83 6.43 -12.97
CA TYR A 111 12.16 7.78 -12.50
C TYR A 111 11.01 8.78 -12.68
N ASP A 112 9.81 8.32 -13.02
CA ASP A 112 8.66 9.14 -13.37
C ASP A 112 8.40 10.28 -12.37
N SER A 113 8.42 9.97 -11.06
CA SER A 113 8.21 10.98 -10.02
C SER A 113 9.33 12.02 -9.98
N MET A 114 10.59 11.58 -10.02
CA MET A 114 11.75 12.46 -10.02
C MET A 114 11.76 13.37 -11.25
N VAL A 115 11.49 12.81 -12.43
CA VAL A 115 11.46 13.55 -13.69
C VAL A 115 10.36 14.59 -13.67
N ARG A 116 9.15 14.24 -13.19
CA ARG A 116 8.02 15.18 -13.04
C ARG A 116 8.32 16.30 -12.05
N GLU A 117 8.96 15.99 -10.92
CA GLU A 117 9.34 16.99 -9.91
C GLU A 117 10.42 17.94 -10.43
N LEU A 118 11.32 17.46 -11.30
CA LEU A 118 12.38 18.27 -11.88
C LEU A 118 11.95 19.08 -13.12
N GLU A 119 10.89 18.66 -13.81
CA GLU A 119 10.40 19.27 -15.04
C GLU A 119 10.21 20.80 -14.96
N PRO A 120 9.61 21.38 -13.90
CA PRO A 120 9.43 22.83 -13.80
C PRO A 120 10.75 23.62 -13.84
N PHE A 121 11.87 22.99 -13.48
CA PHE A 121 13.16 23.66 -13.37
C PHE A 121 14.00 23.64 -14.66
N TRP A 122 13.67 22.80 -15.65
CA TRP A 122 14.48 22.64 -16.85
C TRP A 122 14.52 23.87 -17.76
N ARG A 123 13.56 24.80 -17.59
CA ARG A 123 13.51 26.06 -18.33
C ARG A 123 14.42 27.15 -17.76
N PHE A 124 14.93 26.98 -16.54
CA PHE A 124 15.81 27.96 -15.92
C PHE A 124 17.25 27.78 -16.40
N SER A 125 17.95 28.91 -16.60
CA SER A 125 19.40 28.87 -16.72
C SER A 125 20.02 28.45 -15.39
N GLY A 126 21.24 27.88 -15.44
CA GLY A 126 21.95 27.51 -14.21
C GLY A 126 22.21 28.70 -13.28
N GLU A 127 22.36 29.90 -13.83
CA GLU A 127 22.49 31.15 -13.05
C GLU A 127 21.20 31.49 -12.32
N GLU A 128 20.07 31.50 -13.03
CA GLU A 128 18.76 31.81 -12.43
C GLU A 128 18.38 30.77 -11.37
N PHE A 129 18.69 29.49 -11.62
CA PHE A 129 18.46 28.43 -10.65
C PHE A 129 19.27 28.65 -9.36
N ARG A 130 20.58 28.94 -9.48
CA ARG A 130 21.43 29.25 -8.30
C ARG A 130 20.95 30.49 -7.55
N ARG A 131 20.55 31.55 -8.27
CA ARG A 131 20.00 32.77 -7.67
C ARG A 131 18.74 32.45 -6.83
N ARG A 132 17.84 31.60 -7.33
CA ARG A 132 16.64 31.18 -6.60
C ARG A 132 16.97 30.32 -5.40
N VAL A 133 17.92 29.39 -5.53
CA VAL A 133 18.40 28.56 -4.41
C VAL A 133 18.95 29.43 -3.29
N GLU A 134 19.74 30.47 -3.62
CA GLU A 134 20.24 31.43 -2.64
C GLU A 134 19.11 32.17 -1.92
N GLN A 135 18.09 32.61 -2.65
CA GLN A 135 16.92 33.27 -2.07
C GLN A 135 16.14 32.35 -1.11
N VAL A 136 15.93 31.08 -1.50
CA VAL A 136 15.25 30.09 -0.66
C VAL A 136 16.08 29.76 0.58
N GLY A 137 17.41 29.67 0.44
CA GLY A 137 18.33 29.43 1.55
C GLY A 137 18.33 30.52 2.63
N GLN A 138 17.77 31.69 2.36
CA GLN A 138 17.62 32.78 3.33
C GLN A 138 16.29 32.74 4.11
N LEU A 139 15.36 31.84 3.74
CA LEU A 139 14.08 31.74 4.40
C LEU A 139 14.22 31.13 5.82
N PRO A 140 13.31 31.48 6.75
CA PRO A 140 13.28 30.85 8.07
C PRO A 140 13.11 29.33 7.98
N SER A 141 13.84 28.62 8.85
CA SER A 141 13.79 27.16 8.97
C SER A 141 14.20 26.40 7.70
N ILE A 142 15.04 27.03 6.86
CA ILE A 142 15.76 26.39 5.76
C ILE A 142 17.24 26.27 6.14
N ASP A 143 17.75 25.05 6.10
CA ASP A 143 19.18 24.76 6.23
C ASP A 143 19.80 24.61 4.84
N VAL A 144 21.02 25.10 4.62
CA VAL A 144 21.71 24.93 3.33
C VAL A 144 22.83 23.90 3.46
N VAL A 145 22.74 22.82 2.69
CA VAL A 145 23.85 21.88 2.49
C VAL A 145 24.58 22.26 1.22
N ARG A 146 25.83 22.71 1.37
CA ARG A 146 26.68 23.18 0.29
C ARG A 146 27.72 22.12 -0.06
N LEU A 147 27.87 21.84 -1.35
CA LEU A 147 28.90 20.98 -1.90
C LEU A 147 29.87 21.85 -2.70
N ILE A 148 31.14 21.87 -2.30
CA ILE A 148 32.22 22.58 -3.00
C ILE A 148 33.46 21.70 -3.08
N ASN A 149 34.06 21.60 -4.26
CA ASN A 149 35.32 20.87 -4.50
C ASN A 149 35.28 19.43 -3.99
N GLY A 150 34.12 18.77 -4.13
CA GLY A 150 33.91 17.39 -3.66
C GLY A 150 33.92 17.25 -2.13
N SER A 151 33.68 18.33 -1.39
CA SER A 151 33.49 18.33 0.06
C SER A 151 32.15 18.98 0.43
N THR A 152 31.39 18.32 1.31
CA THR A 152 30.12 18.85 1.82
C THR A 152 30.30 19.65 3.11
N VAL A 153 29.74 20.86 3.16
CA VAL A 153 29.67 21.71 4.35
C VAL A 153 28.22 22.09 4.61
N THR A 154 27.75 21.98 5.85
CA THR A 154 26.46 22.54 6.26
C THR A 154 26.64 24.00 6.61
N LEU A 155 25.98 24.90 5.87
CA LEU A 155 25.99 26.33 6.13
C LEU A 155 24.72 26.76 6.84
N ASN A 156 24.89 27.40 7.99
CA ASN A 156 23.82 28.12 8.70
C ASN A 156 23.74 29.54 8.12
N VAL A 157 22.79 29.80 7.22
CA VAL A 157 22.56 31.15 6.69
C VAL A 157 21.86 32.04 7.74
N THR A 158 21.27 31.46 8.79
CA THR A 158 20.47 32.18 9.79
C THR A 158 21.02 32.01 11.21
N LYS A 159 21.94 32.90 11.60
CA LYS A 159 22.28 33.17 13.03
C LYS A 159 21.24 34.04 13.76
N LYS A 160 20.04 34.26 13.18
CA LYS A 160 19.08 35.28 13.66
C LYS A 160 17.80 34.75 14.31
N PHE A 161 17.54 33.45 14.26
CA PHE A 161 16.37 32.86 14.92
C PHE A 161 16.84 31.65 15.74
N HIS A 162 16.57 31.66 17.05
CA HIS A 162 16.78 30.52 17.93
C HIS A 162 15.66 29.50 17.72
N ASP A 163 15.54 28.97 16.50
CA ASP A 163 14.70 27.81 16.26
C ASP A 163 15.53 26.60 16.72
N SER A 164 15.14 25.99 17.83
CA SER A 164 15.66 24.70 18.29
C SER A 164 15.20 23.53 17.40
N GLU A 165 14.69 23.83 16.19
CA GLU A 165 14.30 22.82 15.22
C GLU A 165 15.56 22.15 14.69
N ASP A 166 15.71 20.89 15.09
CA ASP A 166 16.83 20.03 14.80
C ASP A 166 17.27 20.10 13.33
N HIS A 167 18.53 20.52 13.12
CA HIS A 167 19.29 20.34 11.88
C HIS A 167 19.44 18.87 11.45
N ALA A 168 18.73 17.94 12.07
CA ALA A 168 18.78 16.51 11.83
C ALA A 168 18.47 16.17 10.37
N ARG A 169 17.55 16.89 9.70
CA ARG A 169 17.23 16.65 8.28
C ARG A 169 18.39 17.03 7.37
N ALA A 170 18.93 18.24 7.52
CA ALA A 170 20.09 18.68 6.73
C ALA A 170 21.34 17.84 7.04
N LYS A 171 21.54 17.46 8.31
CA LYS A 171 22.61 16.54 8.71
C LYS A 171 22.42 15.16 8.08
N GLY A 172 21.23 14.61 8.12
CA GLY A 172 20.90 13.32 7.49
C GLY A 172 21.16 13.36 6.00
N PHE A 173 20.69 14.41 5.33
CA PHE A 173 20.94 14.63 3.90
C PHE A 173 22.43 14.73 3.56
N ARG A 174 23.21 15.51 4.33
CA ARG A 174 24.67 15.58 4.18
C ARG A 174 25.32 14.19 4.28
N VAL A 175 25.00 13.43 5.33
CA VAL A 175 25.56 12.10 5.56
C VAL A 175 25.22 11.13 4.41
N MET A 176 24.03 11.25 3.81
CA MET A 176 23.69 10.45 2.61
C MET A 176 24.55 10.82 1.40
N ILE A 177 24.82 12.11 1.19
CA ILE A 177 25.60 12.59 0.03
C ILE A 177 27.11 12.35 0.19
N GLU A 178 27.64 12.27 1.41
CA GLU A 178 29.08 12.10 1.67
C GLU A 178 29.73 10.94 0.90
N LYS A 179 28.98 9.87 0.62
CA LYS A 179 29.47 8.72 -0.16
C LYS A 179 29.72 9.06 -1.63
N PHE A 180 28.99 10.04 -2.16
CA PHE A 180 28.98 10.40 -3.59
C PHE A 180 29.50 11.83 -3.86
N GLN A 181 29.81 12.60 -2.82
CA GLN A 181 30.19 14.01 -2.90
C GLN A 181 31.30 14.31 -3.92
N LYS A 182 32.25 13.39 -4.12
CA LYS A 182 33.36 13.55 -5.09
C LYS A 182 32.93 13.42 -6.56
N LYS A 183 31.76 12.84 -6.82
CA LYS A 183 31.21 12.65 -8.17
C LYS A 183 30.25 13.76 -8.58
N LEU A 184 29.91 14.66 -7.65
CA LEU A 184 28.91 15.70 -7.85
C LEU A 184 29.59 17.06 -8.10
N PRO A 185 29.04 17.90 -8.99
CA PRO A 185 29.54 19.27 -9.18
C PRO A 185 29.17 20.17 -8.01
N ASP A 186 29.79 21.35 -7.93
CA ASP A 186 29.47 22.33 -6.89
C ASP A 186 28.00 22.76 -6.95
N MET A 187 27.32 22.67 -5.80
CA MET A 187 25.88 22.94 -5.69
C MET A 187 25.43 23.23 -4.24
N ASP A 188 24.31 23.93 -4.13
CA ASP A 188 23.66 24.25 -2.86
C ASP A 188 22.28 23.57 -2.79
N PHE A 189 22.00 22.92 -1.66
CA PHE A 189 20.73 22.26 -1.39
C PHE A 189 20.02 22.95 -0.22
N PRO A 190 18.93 23.70 -0.47
CA PRO A 190 18.08 24.21 0.59
C PRO A 190 17.19 23.07 1.11
N ILE A 191 17.30 22.77 2.39
CA ILE A 191 16.61 21.69 3.08
C ILE A 191 15.62 22.29 4.08
N ASN A 192 14.35 21.92 3.97
CA ASN A 192 13.31 22.35 4.89
C ASN A 192 13.44 21.64 6.25
N ALA A 193 13.63 22.41 7.33
CA ALA A 193 13.68 21.90 8.69
C ALA A 193 12.28 21.60 9.28
N LYS A 194 11.20 21.98 8.60
CA LYS A 194 9.81 21.80 9.05
C LYS A 194 9.09 20.62 8.40
N ALA A 195 8.09 20.07 9.10
CA ALA A 195 7.32 18.91 8.63
C ALA A 195 6.34 19.28 7.50
N GLU A 196 5.86 20.51 7.51
CA GLU A 196 4.99 21.08 6.49
C GLU A 196 5.77 21.46 5.21
N SER A 197 5.10 21.34 4.06
CA SER A 197 5.60 21.85 2.78
C SER A 197 5.70 23.37 2.77
N ARG A 198 6.62 23.92 1.97
CA ARG A 198 6.86 25.36 1.79
C ARG A 198 6.48 25.80 0.38
#